data_AF-A0A3B9WT33-F1
#
_entry.id   AF-A0A3B9WT33-F1
#
_cell.length_a   1.000
_cell.length_b   1.000
_cell.length_c   1.000
_cell.angle_alpha   90.00
_cell.angle_beta   90.00
_cell.angle_gamma   90.00
#
_symmetry.space_group_name_H-M   'P 1'
#
loop_
_entity.id
_entity.type
_entity.pdbx_description
1 polymer ?
#
loop_
_entity_poly.entity_id
_entity_poly.type
_entity_poly.pdbx_seq_one_letter_code
_entity_poly.pdbx_strand_id
1 'polypeptide(L)'
;MREMHCPSCSFDDTKVIDSRLSEEGGAIRRRRSCTQCGYRFTTYERLEEVALNVLKRGGGKQPFDRRKMMAGIQAAVKGRPVGDEMIMEIAERIEDALRLEGGDVTSNQVGHAVLEQLRL
;
A
#
# COMPACT_ATOMS: atom_id res chain seq x y z
N MET A 1 -17.40 -4.42 -4.39
CA MET A 1 -16.76 -5.75 -4.55
C MET A 1 -16.66 -5.96 -6.05
N ARG A 2 -15.46 -5.98 -6.65
CA ARG A 2 -15.35 -6.23 -8.10
C ARG A 2 -15.71 -7.71 -8.34
N GLU A 3 -16.78 -7.96 -9.08
CA GLU A 3 -17.20 -9.31 -9.47
C GLU A 3 -16.23 -9.89 -10.50
N MET A 4 -15.83 -11.14 -10.32
CA MET A 4 -14.88 -11.83 -11.21
C MET A 4 -15.65 -12.47 -12.37
N HIS A 5 -15.43 -11.96 -13.58
CA HIS A 5 -16.17 -12.39 -14.77
C HIS A 5 -15.58 -13.68 -15.36
N CYS A 6 -16.43 -14.55 -15.89
CA CYS A 6 -16.03 -15.79 -16.55
C CYS A 6 -15.29 -15.49 -17.87
N PRO A 7 -14.03 -15.94 -18.07
CA PRO A 7 -13.29 -15.68 -19.32
C PRO A 7 -13.90 -16.29 -20.59
N SER A 8 -14.80 -17.26 -20.45
CA SER A 8 -15.40 -17.99 -21.57
C SER A 8 -16.76 -17.47 -22.02
N CYS A 9 -17.56 -16.88 -21.12
CA CYS A 9 -18.92 -16.43 -21.41
C CYS A 9 -19.29 -15.07 -20.79
N SER A 10 -18.32 -14.42 -20.13
CA SER A 10 -18.45 -13.12 -19.48
C SER A 10 -19.48 -13.02 -18.36
N PHE A 11 -20.04 -14.14 -17.89
CA PHE A 11 -20.95 -14.16 -16.75
C PHE A 11 -20.25 -13.82 -15.43
N ASP A 12 -20.91 -13.04 -14.58
CA ASP A 12 -20.31 -12.44 -13.39
C ASP A 12 -20.27 -13.38 -12.18
N ASP A 13 -21.20 -14.34 -12.13
CA ASP A 13 -21.28 -15.28 -11.03
C ASP A 13 -20.35 -16.48 -11.26
N THR A 14 -19.31 -16.52 -10.42
CA THR A 14 -18.28 -17.56 -10.43
C THR A 14 -18.00 -18.01 -9.00
N LYS A 15 -18.02 -19.32 -8.76
CA LYS A 15 -17.81 -19.92 -7.45
C LYS A 15 -16.36 -20.29 -7.23
N VAL A 16 -15.77 -19.91 -6.09
CA VAL A 16 -14.47 -20.43 -5.65
C VAL A 16 -14.64 -21.88 -5.21
N ILE A 17 -13.85 -22.78 -5.80
CA ILE A 17 -13.89 -24.23 -5.52
C ILE A 17 -12.64 -24.73 -4.80
N ASP A 18 -11.54 -23.97 -4.84
CA ASP A 18 -10.28 -24.32 -4.17
C ASP A 18 -9.46 -23.03 -3.96
N SER A 19 -8.89 -22.84 -2.78
CA SER A 19 -8.13 -21.65 -2.39
C SER A 19 -6.90 -22.05 -1.59
N ARG A 20 -5.71 -21.67 -2.07
CA ARG A 20 -4.43 -22.01 -1.44
C ARG A 20 -3.46 -20.85 -1.53
N LEU A 21 -2.48 -20.80 -0.64
CA LEU A 21 -1.32 -19.93 -0.79
C LEU A 21 -0.53 -20.38 -2.04
N SER A 22 -0.07 -19.40 -2.81
CA SER A 22 0.87 -19.63 -3.92
C SER A 22 2.21 -20.11 -3.36
N GLU A 23 2.95 -20.91 -4.14
CA GLU A 23 4.25 -21.48 -3.73
C GLU A 23 5.28 -20.39 -3.35
N GLU A 24 5.15 -19.19 -3.94
CA GLU A 24 5.99 -18.03 -3.65
C GLU A 24 5.52 -17.20 -2.43
N GLY A 25 4.47 -17.59 -1.72
CA GLY A 25 3.98 -16.94 -0.49
C GLY A 25 3.31 -15.57 -0.65
N GLY A 26 3.54 -14.86 -1.76
CA GLY A 26 3.03 -13.49 -2.00
C GLY A 26 1.65 -13.40 -2.65
N ALA A 27 0.92 -14.52 -2.81
CA ALA A 27 -0.38 -14.52 -3.49
C ALA A 27 -1.30 -15.63 -2.97
N ILE A 28 -2.61 -15.40 -3.05
CA ILE A 28 -3.65 -16.43 -2.88
C ILE A 28 -4.08 -16.90 -4.26
N ARG A 29 -3.86 -18.18 -4.55
CA ARG A 29 -4.34 -18.84 -5.78
C ARG A 29 -5.75 -19.37 -5.53
N ARG A 30 -6.73 -18.92 -6.31
CA ARG A 30 -8.12 -19.41 -6.26
C ARG A 30 -8.51 -20.08 -7.56
N ARG A 31 -8.98 -21.32 -7.48
CA ARG A 31 -9.67 -21.98 -8.59
C ARG A 31 -11.14 -21.62 -8.53
N ARG A 32 -11.68 -21.13 -9.65
CA ARG A 32 -13.08 -20.71 -9.81
C ARG A 32 -13.78 -21.58 -10.85
N SER A 33 -15.10 -21.70 -10.73
CA SER A 33 -15.99 -22.33 -11.70
C SER A 33 -17.14 -21.39 -12.02
N CYS A 34 -17.42 -21.17 -13.30
CA CYS A 34 -18.61 -20.43 -13.72
C CYS A 34 -19.87 -21.22 -13.41
N THR A 35 -20.90 -20.56 -12.85
CA THR A 35 -22.18 -21.19 -12.52
C THR A 35 -23.09 -21.36 -13.74
N GLN A 36 -22.83 -20.62 -14.84
CA GLN A 36 -23.58 -20.72 -16.09
C GLN A 36 -23.02 -21.77 -17.06
N CYS A 37 -21.73 -21.69 -17.41
CA CYS A 37 -21.14 -22.57 -18.43
C CYS A 37 -20.23 -23.68 -17.88
N GLY A 38 -19.99 -23.72 -16.57
CA GLY A 38 -19.12 -24.73 -15.93
C GLY A 38 -17.62 -24.54 -16.18
N TYR A 39 -17.20 -23.52 -16.94
CA TYR A 39 -15.80 -23.26 -17.24
C TYR A 39 -15.00 -23.00 -15.96
N ARG A 40 -13.83 -23.64 -15.84
CA ARG A 40 -12.96 -23.55 -14.67
C ARG A 40 -11.69 -22.78 -14.98
N PHE A 41 -11.36 -21.81 -14.14
CA PHE A 41 -10.20 -20.93 -14.31
C PHE A 41 -9.53 -20.63 -12.98
N THR A 42 -8.32 -20.07 -13.02
CA THR A 42 -7.53 -19.75 -11.83
C THR A 42 -7.31 -18.25 -11.76
N THR A 43 -7.55 -17.65 -10.59
CA THR A 43 -7.20 -16.26 -10.28
C THR A 43 -6.09 -16.24 -9.24
N TYR A 44 -5.23 -15.23 -9.32
CA TYR A 44 -4.21 -14.96 -8.30
C TYR A 44 -4.55 -13.61 -7.67
N GLU A 45 -4.80 -13.61 -6.38
CA GLU A 45 -5.00 -12.41 -5.58
C GLU A 45 -3.67 -12.07 -4.92
N ARG A 46 -3.17 -10.87 -5.15
CA ARG A 46 -1.93 -10.35 -4.58
C ARG A 46 -2.24 -9.11 -3.77
N LEU A 47 -1.50 -8.90 -2.68
CA LEU A 47 -1.48 -7.61 -2.03
C LEU A 47 -0.77 -6.64 -2.99
N GLU A 48 -1.50 -5.66 -3.48
CA GLU A 48 -0.90 -4.56 -4.22
C GLU A 48 -0.47 -3.52 -3.20
N GLU A 49 0.84 -3.47 -2.92
CA GLU A 49 1.40 -2.36 -2.15
C GLU A 49 1.24 -1.08 -2.96
N VAL A 50 0.45 -0.14 -2.45
CA VAL A 50 0.33 1.19 -3.04
C VAL A 50 1.71 1.84 -2.97
N ALA A 51 2.36 2.00 -4.14
CA ALA A 51 3.66 2.61 -4.21
C ALA A 51 3.60 4.05 -3.72
N LEU A 52 4.34 4.36 -2.65
CA LEU A 52 4.44 5.72 -2.12
C LEU A 52 5.54 6.49 -2.87
N ASN A 53 5.17 7.60 -3.48
CA ASN A 53 6.03 8.45 -4.28
C ASN A 53 5.92 9.90 -3.86
N VAL A 54 7.02 10.63 -4.01
CA VAL A 54 7.09 12.07 -3.74
C VAL A 54 7.12 12.85 -5.06
N LEU A 55 6.06 13.61 -5.31
CA LEU A 55 5.98 14.62 -6.36
C LEU A 55 6.80 15.85 -5.96
N LYS A 56 7.81 16.17 -6.76
CA LYS A 56 8.67 17.34 -6.58
C LYS A 56 8.07 18.56 -7.27
N ARG A 57 8.40 19.75 -6.74
CA ARG A 57 7.93 21.03 -7.32
C ARG A 57 8.30 21.22 -8.79
N GLY A 58 9.41 20.61 -9.23
CA GLY A 58 9.83 20.61 -10.64
C GLY A 58 9.15 19.57 -11.52
N GLY A 59 8.08 18.91 -11.07
CA GLY A 59 7.33 17.90 -11.83
C GLY A 59 7.92 16.49 -11.79
N GLY A 60 9.12 16.30 -11.25
CA GLY A 60 9.72 14.98 -11.06
C GLY A 60 8.99 14.13 -10.03
N LYS A 61 8.86 12.83 -10.30
CA LYS A 61 8.36 11.83 -9.35
C LYS A 61 9.51 10.94 -8.92
N GLN A 62 9.64 10.73 -7.62
CA GLN A 62 10.64 9.81 -7.06
C GLN A 62 9.99 8.89 -6.03
N PRO A 63 10.51 7.67 -5.82
CA PRO A 63 10.07 6.84 -4.70
C PRO A 63 10.21 7.60 -3.38
N PHE A 64 9.27 7.37 -2.47
CA PHE A 64 9.39 7.82 -1.10
C PHE A 64 10.59 7.16 -0.42
N ASP A 65 11.34 7.94 0.35
CA ASP A 65 12.54 7.49 1.04
C ASP A 65 12.33 7.71 2.54
N ARG A 66 12.01 6.63 3.25
CA ARG A 66 11.76 6.64 4.69
C ARG A 66 12.96 7.20 5.46
N ARG A 67 14.20 6.97 5.01
CA ARG A 67 15.41 7.48 5.69
C ARG A 67 15.46 9.01 5.68
N LYS A 68 15.05 9.63 4.56
CA LYS A 68 14.96 11.11 4.47
C LYS A 68 13.91 11.66 5.42
N MET A 69 12.76 10.99 5.56
CA MET A 69 11.73 11.41 6.50
C MET A 69 12.20 11.26 7.95
N MET A 70 12.81 10.12 8.31
CA MET A 70 13.35 9.89 9.65
C MET A 70 14.40 10.95 10.02
N ALA A 71 15.31 11.29 9.10
CA ALA A 71 16.27 12.38 9.31
C ALA A 71 15.58 13.73 9.54
N GLY A 72 14.47 14.00 8.83
CA GLY A 72 13.64 15.18 9.04
C GLY A 72 12.95 15.20 10.41
N ILE A 73 12.39 14.07 10.85
CA ILE A 73 11.79 13.91 12.19
C ILE A 73 12.86 14.14 13.25
N GLN A 74 14.03 13.50 13.12
CA GLN A 74 15.14 13.62 14.06
C GLN A 74 15.64 15.07 14.19
N ALA A 75 15.71 15.79 13.07
CA ALA A 75 16.02 17.22 13.09
C ALA A 75 14.94 18.04 13.81
N ALA A 76 13.66 17.72 13.61
CA ALA A 76 12.53 18.41 14.24
C ALA A 76 12.41 18.12 15.76
N VAL A 77 12.84 16.96 16.24
CA VAL A 77 12.83 16.60 17.67
C VAL A 77 14.17 16.88 18.38
N LYS A 78 15.14 17.49 17.70
CA LYS A 78 16.45 17.81 18.27
C LYS A 78 16.32 18.58 19.60
N GLY A 79 16.94 18.06 20.66
CA GLY A 79 16.88 18.63 22.01
C GLY A 79 15.71 18.14 22.87
N ARG A 80 14.85 17.25 22.36
CA ARG A 80 13.80 16.56 23.12
C ARG A 80 14.24 15.12 23.45
N PRO A 81 13.81 14.54 24.58
CA PRO A 81 14.14 13.17 24.96
C PRO A 81 13.26 12.16 24.18
N VAL A 82 13.45 12.09 22.86
CA VAL A 82 12.75 11.15 21.97
C VAL A 82 13.75 10.09 21.53
N GLY A 83 13.47 8.82 21.85
CA GLY A 83 14.30 7.69 21.43
C GLY A 83 14.06 7.29 19.97
N ASP A 84 15.02 6.56 19.39
CA ASP A 84 14.96 6.12 17.98
C ASP A 84 13.75 5.21 17.70
N GLU A 85 13.32 4.40 18.66
CA GLU A 85 12.11 3.56 18.55
C GLU A 85 10.86 4.40 18.30
N MET A 86 10.66 5.46 19.09
CA MET A 86 9.54 6.38 18.90
C MET A 86 9.61 7.10 17.54
N ILE A 87 10.81 7.44 17.06
CA ILE A 87 10.99 8.02 15.72
C ILE A 87 10.57 7.01 14.64
N MET A 88 10.93 5.74 14.79
CA MET A 88 10.55 4.67 13.86
C MET A 88 9.03 4.48 13.81
N GLU A 89 8.36 4.48 14.97
CA GLU A 89 6.90 4.36 15.08
C GLU A 89 6.16 5.57 14.50
N ILE A 90 6.67 6.79 14.73
CA ILE A 90 6.11 8.00 14.12
C ILE A 90 6.28 7.92 12.60
N ALA A 91 7.46 7.51 12.13
CA ALA A 91 7.71 7.37 10.70
C ALA A 91 6.78 6.36 10.03
N GLU A 92 6.54 5.22 10.66
CA GLU A 92 5.61 4.19 10.16
C GLU A 92 4.18 4.73 10.06
N ARG A 93 3.67 5.39 11.12
CA ARG A 93 2.34 6.01 11.11
C ARG A 93 2.18 7.06 10.00
N ILE A 94 3.21 7.87 9.75
CA ILE A 94 3.18 8.87 8.68
C ILE A 94 3.16 8.18 7.32
N GLU A 95 4.01 7.16 7.12
CA GLU A 95 4.07 6.44 5.86
C GLU A 95 2.73 5.78 5.51
N ASP A 96 2.10 5.13 6.49
CA ASP A 96 0.78 4.50 6.33
C ASP A 96 -0.30 5.52 6.00
N ALA A 97 -0.32 6.67 6.70
CA ALA A 97 -1.27 7.74 6.43
C ALA A 97 -1.12 8.29 5.00
N LEU A 98 0.13 8.51 4.56
CA LEU A 98 0.41 9.00 3.20
C LEU A 98 0.05 7.95 2.12
N ARG A 99 0.19 6.65 2.41
CA ARG A 99 -0.25 5.58 1.51
C ARG A 99 -1.78 5.55 1.37
N LEU A 100 -2.51 5.78 2.46
CA LEU A 100 -3.97 5.85 2.46
C LEU A 100 -4.51 7.03 1.63
N GLU A 101 -3.76 8.13 1.50
CA GLU A 101 -4.13 9.28 0.67
C GLU A 101 -3.99 9.03 -0.85
N GLY A 102 -3.42 7.89 -1.27
CA GLY A 102 -3.37 7.49 -2.68
C GLY A 102 -1.97 7.35 -3.28
N GLY A 103 -0.93 7.28 -2.45
CA GLY A 103 0.42 6.89 -2.87
C GLY A 103 1.25 7.96 -3.57
N ASP A 104 0.66 9.04 -4.09
CA ASP A 104 1.41 10.16 -4.68
C ASP A 104 1.27 11.42 -3.81
N VAL A 105 2.34 11.78 -3.11
CA VAL A 105 2.33 12.92 -2.17
C VAL A 105 3.37 13.97 -2.54
N THR A 106 3.12 15.23 -2.23
CA THR A 106 4.11 16.30 -2.40
C THR A 106 5.10 16.33 -1.23
N SER A 107 6.29 16.91 -1.44
CA SER A 107 7.22 17.12 -0.32
C SER A 107 6.64 18.02 0.79
N ASN A 108 5.71 18.91 0.46
CA ASN A 108 5.01 19.74 1.45
C ASN A 108 4.05 18.90 2.30
N GLN A 109 3.29 17.97 1.69
CA GLN A 109 2.39 17.06 2.43
C GLN A 109 3.17 16.19 3.41
N VAL A 110 4.31 15.63 2.99
CA VAL A 110 5.19 14.86 3.89
C VAL A 110 5.62 15.71 5.09
N GLY A 111 6.05 16.95 4.85
CA GLY A 111 6.44 17.87 5.93
C GLY A 111 5.28 18.21 6.87
N HIS A 112 4.07 18.42 6.32
CA HIS A 112 2.88 18.69 7.12
C HIS A 112 2.52 17.48 8.01
N ALA A 113 2.50 16.27 7.45
CA ALA A 113 2.21 15.05 8.18
C ALA A 113 3.22 14.81 9.33
N VAL A 114 4.50 15.09 9.08
CA VAL A 114 5.53 15.06 10.14
C VAL A 114 5.21 16.07 11.25
N LEU A 115 4.88 17.31 10.90
CA LEU A 115 4.56 18.33 11.90
C LEU A 115 3.30 18.00 12.69
N GLU A 116 2.26 17.46 12.05
CA GLU A 116 1.04 17.04 12.73
C GLU A 116 1.28 15.93 13.75
N GLN A 117 2.12 14.94 13.42
CA GLN A 117 2.46 13.88 14.38
C GLN A 117 3.38 14.35 15.52
N LEU A 118 4.12 15.44 15.30
CA LEU A 118 5.03 16.02 16.31
C LEU A 118 4.41 17.15 17.13
N ARG A 119 3.17 17.56 16.81
CA ARG A 119 2.37 18.45 17.66
C ARG A 119 2.03 17.70 18.95
N LEU A 120 2.84 17.97 19.96
CA LEU A 120 2.47 17.87 21.37
C LEU A 120 1.45 18.97 21.69
#